data_AF-A0A8T5LGB9-F1
#
_entry.id   AF-A0A8T5LGB9-F1
#
_cell.length_a   1.000
_cell.length_b   1.000
_cell.length_c   1.000
_cell.angle_alpha   90.00
_cell.angle_beta   90.00
_cell.angle_gamma   90.00
#
_symmetry.space_group_name_H-M   'P 1'
#
loop_
_entity.id
_entity.type
_entity.pdbx_description
1 polymer ?
#
loop_
_entity_poly.entity_id
_entity_poly.type
_entity_poly.pdbx_seq_one_letter_code
_entity_poly.pdbx_strand_id
1 'polypeptide(L)'
;MNSTKSSEMTVEKNYIVKCVEEVLDAFDEFERDNPMKPINVSAKSLEEAISLGRTLSQSEIDVYRREGGYLSSGTFTANVVEVTDKEGNVLYTQNRDRT
;
A
#
# COMPACT_ATOMS: atom_id res chain seq x y z
N MET A 1 4.33 -29.80 36.66
CA MET A 1 3.55 -28.60 36.30
C MET A 1 3.81 -28.33 34.82
N ASN A 2 2.91 -28.77 33.94
CA ASN A 2 3.06 -28.56 32.50
C ASN A 2 2.60 -27.14 32.18
N SER A 3 3.56 -26.26 31.90
CA SER A 3 3.29 -24.92 31.38
C SER A 3 3.14 -25.04 29.86
N THR A 4 1.90 -25.20 29.40
CA THR A 4 1.58 -25.15 27.98
C THR A 4 1.72 -23.69 27.54
N LYS A 5 2.84 -23.37 26.89
CA LYS A 5 2.98 -22.13 26.13
C LYS A 5 1.87 -22.12 25.08
N SER A 6 0.82 -21.34 25.29
CA SER A 6 -0.17 -21.04 24.26
C SER A 6 0.57 -20.32 23.14
N SER A 7 0.91 -21.06 22.08
CA SER A 7 1.31 -20.47 20.81
C SER A 7 0.12 -19.64 20.33
N GLU A 8 0.19 -18.32 20.48
CA GLU A 8 -0.76 -17.42 19.83
C GLU A 8 -0.62 -17.63 18.32
N MET A 9 -1.48 -18.48 17.76
CA MET A 9 -1.69 -18.56 16.33
C MET A 9 -2.12 -17.17 15.87
N THR A 10 -1.20 -16.40 15.30
CA THR A 10 -1.53 -15.13 14.67
C THR A 10 -2.32 -15.46 13.41
N VAL A 11 -3.64 -15.39 13.52
CA VAL A 11 -4.55 -15.66 12.40
C VAL A 11 -4.37 -14.54 11.39
N GLU A 12 -3.91 -14.88 10.19
CA GLU A 12 -3.84 -13.95 9.09
C GLU A 12 -5.25 -13.45 8.73
N LYS A 13 -5.35 -12.15 8.45
CA LYS A 13 -6.56 -11.46 8.04
C LYS A 13 -6.38 -10.94 6.63
N ASN A 14 -7.48 -10.89 5.89
CA ASN A 14 -7.52 -10.30 4.56
C ASN A 14 -7.87 -8.82 4.66
N TYR A 15 -7.07 -7.99 3.99
CA TYR A 15 -7.25 -6.55 3.88
C TYR A 15 -7.31 -6.16 2.41
N ILE A 16 -8.10 -5.13 2.11
CA ILE A 16 -8.14 -4.48 0.81
C ILE A 16 -7.40 -3.15 0.98
N VAL A 17 -6.24 -3.04 0.35
CA VAL A 17 -5.37 -1.85 0.42
C VAL A 17 -5.55 -1.03 -0.84
N LYS A 18 -5.90 0.24 -0.69
CA LYS A 18 -5.96 1.22 -1.78
C LYS A 18 -4.71 2.08 -1.73
N CYS A 19 -4.04 2.17 -2.88
CA CYS A 19 -2.88 3.00 -3.08
C CYS A 19 -3.15 4.03 -4.17
N VAL A 20 -2.34 5.08 -4.14
CA VAL A 20 -2.13 5.96 -5.29
C VAL A 20 -0.65 5.92 -5.66
N GLU A 21 -0.37 6.05 -6.93
CA GLU A 21 0.94 6.40 -7.45
C GLU A 21 1.07 7.92 -7.33
N GLU A 22 1.99 8.36 -6.48
CA GLU A 22 2.36 9.76 -6.37
C GLU A 22 3.48 10.05 -7.37
N VAL A 23 3.20 10.99 -8.27
CA VAL A 23 4.13 11.44 -9.32
C VAL A 23 4.76 12.74 -8.87
N LEU A 24 6.08 12.72 -8.77
CA LEU A 24 6.93 13.89 -8.53
C LEU A 24 7.70 14.22 -9.80
N ASP A 25 7.98 15.50 -10.02
CA ASP A 25 8.77 15.95 -11.15
C ASP A 25 10.28 15.66 -10.95
N ALA A 26 11.12 16.18 -11.85
CA ALA A 26 12.57 15.98 -11.76
C ALA A 26 13.25 16.71 -10.58
N PHE A 27 12.53 17.60 -9.88
CA PHE A 27 12.96 18.33 -8.70
C PHE A 27 12.31 17.81 -7.42
N ASP A 28 11.67 16.63 -7.48
CA ASP A 28 10.88 16.02 -6.42
C ASP A 28 9.68 16.88 -5.96
N GLU A 29 9.19 17.78 -6.82
CA GLU A 29 7.96 18.54 -6.58
C GLU A 29 6.74 17.71 -6.97
N PHE A 30 5.71 17.75 -6.13
CA PHE A 30 4.47 17.02 -6.39
C PHE A 30 3.78 17.51 -7.67
N GLU A 31 3.54 16.60 -8.62
CA GLU A 31 2.76 16.88 -9.82
C GLU A 31 1.31 16.44 -9.66
N ARG A 32 1.09 15.17 -9.33
CA ARG A 32 -0.24 14.56 -9.27
C ARG A 32 -0.25 13.20 -8.56
N ASP A 33 -1.46 12.77 -8.22
CA ASP A 33 -1.75 11.39 -7.81
C ASP A 33 -2.50 10.65 -8.91
N ASN A 34 -2.11 9.40 -9.14
CA ASN A 34 -2.80 8.46 -10.01
C ASN A 34 -3.40 7.33 -9.16
N PRO A 35 -4.72 7.12 -9.15
CA PRO A 35 -5.33 6.04 -8.37
C PRO A 35 -4.89 4.67 -8.91
N MET A 36 -4.49 3.79 -8.01
CA MET A 36 -4.14 2.41 -8.35
C MET A 36 -5.32 1.47 -8.09
N LYS A 37 -5.27 0.28 -8.69
CA LYS A 37 -6.25 -0.77 -8.38
C LYS A 37 -6.07 -1.23 -6.93
N PRO A 38 -7.17 -1.43 -6.17
CA PRO A 38 -7.07 -1.99 -4.83
C PRO A 38 -6.43 -3.38 -4.84
N ILE A 39 -5.59 -3.67 -3.86
CA ILE A 39 -4.87 -4.94 -3.72
C ILE A 39 -5.39 -5.69 -2.50
N ASN A 40 -5.69 -6.97 -2.67
CA ASN A 40 -5.99 -7.86 -1.55
C ASN A 40 -4.68 -8.39 -0.96
N VAL A 41 -4.48 -8.22 0.35
CA VAL A 41 -3.32 -8.73 1.06
C VAL A 41 -3.74 -9.56 2.27
N SER A 42 -3.06 -10.69 2.48
CA SER A 42 -3.15 -11.47 3.71
C SER A 42 -2.04 -11.01 4.65
N ALA A 43 -2.39 -10.55 5.85
CA ALA A 43 -1.44 -10.02 6.81
C ALA A 43 -1.87 -10.32 8.25
N LYS A 44 -0.91 -10.37 9.16
CA LYS A 44 -1.16 -10.61 10.60
C LYS A 44 -1.60 -9.35 11.32
N SER A 45 -1.22 -8.18 10.82
CA SER A 45 -1.61 -6.88 11.38
C SER A 45 -1.91 -5.84 10.29
N LEU A 46 -2.47 -4.70 10.70
CA LEU A 46 -2.75 -3.57 9.81
C LEU A 46 -1.45 -2.95 9.26
N GLU A 47 -0.42 -2.84 10.09
CA GLU A 47 0.89 -2.30 9.70
C GLU A 47 1.56 -3.19 8.65
N GLU A 48 1.46 -4.51 8.81
CA GLU A 48 1.93 -5.46 7.81
C GLU A 48 1.13 -5.34 6.51
N ALA A 49 -0.20 -5.18 6.59
CA ALA A 49 -1.05 -4.95 5.42
C ALA A 49 -0.65 -3.66 4.67
N ILE A 50 -0.41 -2.56 5.38
CA ILE A 50 0.07 -1.30 4.80
C ILE A 50 1.43 -1.49 4.12
N SER A 51 2.37 -2.16 4.80
CA SER A 51 3.71 -2.42 4.27
C SER A 51 3.69 -3.28 3.00
N LEU A 52 2.90 -4.38 3.02
CA LEU A 52 2.70 -5.26 1.86
C LEU A 52 2.02 -4.52 0.72
N GLY A 53 0.93 -3.80 1.00
CA GLY A 53 0.21 -3.02 0.00
C GLY A 53 1.09 -1.98 -0.68
N ARG A 54 1.91 -1.24 0.07
CA ARG A 54 2.91 -0.31 -0.47
C ARG A 54 3.92 -1.03 -1.35
N THR A 55 4.50 -2.14 -0.86
CA THR A 55 5.54 -2.90 -1.58
C THR A 55 5.03 -3.45 -2.90
N LEU A 56 3.85 -4.07 -2.88
CA LEU A 56 3.24 -4.65 -4.08
C LEU A 56 2.87 -3.56 -5.10
N SER A 57 2.30 -2.45 -4.62
CA SER A 57 1.97 -1.31 -5.48
C SER A 57 3.23 -0.67 -6.09
N GLN A 58 4.30 -0.50 -5.31
CA GLN A 58 5.57 0.02 -5.84
C GLN A 58 6.13 -0.91 -6.91
N SER A 59 6.05 -2.23 -6.71
CA SER A 59 6.49 -3.18 -7.73
C SER A 59 5.68 -3.07 -9.03
N GLU A 60 4.38 -2.75 -8.97
CA GLU A 60 3.54 -2.54 -10.16
C GLU A 60 3.99 -1.28 -10.93
N ILE A 61 4.24 -0.17 -10.21
CA ILE A 61 4.80 1.06 -10.77
C ILE A 61 6.13 0.76 -11.47
N ASP A 62 7.04 0.05 -10.79
CA ASP A 62 8.38 -0.24 -11.30
C ASP A 62 8.33 -1.13 -12.56
N VAL A 63 7.42 -2.10 -12.60
CA VAL A 63 7.19 -2.95 -13.79
C VAL A 63 6.69 -2.10 -14.95
N TYR A 64 5.66 -1.29 -14.73
CA TYR A 64 5.08 -0.46 -15.79
C TYR A 64 6.09 0.57 -16.33
N ARG A 65 6.95 1.14 -15.46
CA ARG A 65 8.09 1.98 -15.88
C ARG A 65 9.06 1.22 -16.78
N ARG A 66 9.45 0.01 -16.38
CA ARG A 66 10.40 -0.83 -17.14
C ARG A 66 9.84 -1.21 -18.52
N GLU A 67 8.54 -1.43 -18.63
CA GLU A 67 7.85 -1.73 -19.88
C GLU A 67 7.68 -0.51 -20.80
N GLY A 68 8.23 0.65 -20.41
CA GLY A 68 8.22 1.88 -21.22
C GLY A 68 6.92 2.67 -21.11
N GLY A 69 6.06 2.34 -20.14
CA GLY A 69 4.79 3.03 -19.92
C GLY A 69 4.95 4.48 -19.46
N TYR A 70 6.11 4.86 -18.91
CA TYR A 70 6.40 6.22 -18.47
C TYR A 70 7.69 6.76 -19.11
N LEU A 71 7.55 7.86 -19.86
CA LEU A 71 8.67 8.63 -20.43
C LEU A 71 9.07 9.83 -19.55
N SER A 72 8.53 9.94 -18.33
CA SER A 72 8.81 11.05 -17.42
C SER A 72 10.15 10.87 -16.70
N SER A 73 10.90 11.96 -16.57
CA SER A 73 12.11 12.06 -15.73
C SER A 73 11.82 12.10 -14.23
N GLY A 74 10.54 12.07 -13.84
CA GLY A 74 10.09 12.15 -12.46
C GLY A 74 10.26 10.89 -11.62
N THR A 75 10.00 11.05 -10.32
CA THR A 75 9.94 9.98 -9.32
C THR A 75 8.50 9.51 -9.14
N PHE A 76 8.30 8.20 -9.04
CA PHE A 76 6.97 7.58 -8.90
C PHE A 76 6.96 6.70 -7.66
N THR A 77 6.10 7.00 -6.71
CA THR A 77 6.05 6.29 -5.43
C THR A 77 4.65 5.79 -5.09
N ALA A 78 4.54 4.57 -4.60
CA ALA A 78 3.28 4.05 -4.10
C ALA A 78 3.00 4.57 -2.69
N ASN A 79 1.83 5.16 -2.50
CA ASN A 79 1.37 5.60 -1.18
C ASN A 79 -0.01 5.01 -0.86
N VAL A 80 -0.10 4.34 0.29
CA VAL A 80 -1.35 3.77 0.81
C VAL A 80 -2.23 4.90 1.30
N VAL A 81 -3.45 4.98 0.76
CA VAL A 81 -4.44 6.02 1.14
C VAL A 81 -5.56 5.48 2.00
N GLU A 82 -5.88 4.19 1.87
CA GLU A 82 -6.95 3.55 2.63
C GLU A 82 -6.65 2.06 2.80
N VAL A 83 -6.96 1.51 3.98
CA VAL A 83 -7.04 0.06 4.18
C VAL A 83 -8.41 -0.27 4.74
N THR A 84 -9.09 -1.20 4.09
CA THR A 84 -10.37 -1.76 4.55
C THR A 84 -10.21 -3.24 4.89
N ASP A 85 -10.99 -3.74 5.83
CA ASP A 85 -11.13 -5.18 6.02
C ASP A 85 -12.04 -5.80 4.95
N LYS A 86 -12.14 -7.13 4.94
CA LYS A 86 -13.02 -7.88 4.03
C LYS A 86 -14.51 -7.54 4.16
N GLU A 87 -14.92 -6.93 5.27
CA GLU A 87 -16.31 -6.55 5.56
C GLU A 87 -16.60 -5.12 5.08
N GLY A 88 -15.58 -4.41 4.60
CA GLY A 88 -15.67 -3.04 4.10
C GLY A 88 -15.47 -1.99 5.18
N ASN A 89 -15.07 -2.36 6.40
CA ASN A 89 -14.76 -1.40 7.44
C ASN A 89 -13.41 -0.74 7.14
N VAL A 90 -13.38 0.59 7.15
CA VAL A 90 -12.15 1.36 7.00
C VAL A 90 -11.35 1.30 8.30
N LEU A 91 -10.15 0.72 8.23
CA LEU A 91 -9.24 0.57 9.37
C LEU A 91 -8.13 1.62 9.38
N TYR A 92 -7.83 2.18 8.21
CA TYR A 92 -6.81 3.20 8.02
C TYR A 92 -7.21 4.14 6.88
N THR A 93 -6.98 5.43 7.08
CA THR A 93 -7.02 6.46 6.04
C THR A 93 -5.82 7.39 6.21
N GLN A 94 -5.12 7.67 5.12
CA GLN A 94 -4.11 8.73 5.12
C GLN A 94 -4.79 10.06 4.77
N ASN A 95 -4.95 10.95 5.75
CA ASN A 95 -5.39 12.32 5.45
C ASN A 95 -4.29 13.03 4.67
N ARG A 96 -4.60 13.39 3.42
CA ARG A 96 -3.75 14.21 2.57
C ARG A 96 -4.21 15.67 2.64
N ASP A 97 -4.26 16.22 3.85
CA ASP A 97 -4.37 17.66 4.01
C ASP A 97 -3.00 18.25 3.67
N ARG A 98 -2.73 18.47 2.37
CA ARG A 98 -1.50 19.12 1.90
C ARG A 98 -1.77 20.63 1.81
N THR A 99 -1.26 21.36 2.82
CA THR A 99 -1.16 22.84 2.87
C THR A 99 -0.30 23.40 1.77
#